data_AF-A0A8H9GSV5-F1
#
_entry.id   AF-A0A8H9GSV5-F1
#
_cell.length_a   1.000
_cell.length_b   1.000
_cell.length_c   1.000
_cell.angle_alpha   90.00
_cell.angle_beta   90.00
_cell.angle_gamma   90.00
#
_symmetry.space_group_name_H-M   'P 1'
#
loop_
_entity.id
_entity.type
_entity.pdbx_description
1 polymer ?
#
loop_
_entity_poly.entity_id
_entity_poly.type
_entity_poly.pdbx_seq_one_letter_code
_entity_poly.pdbx_strand_id
1 'polypeptide(L)'
;MRATNAFGQGLTVTTVQMAAAFNVLANDRQYVTPTLINGTPVQRRQVLRPEVAITTRAMLHAVIDEGISAKAGVPGYHLGGKTGTAQVAIGGRYSDRVFTSTFAGFLPADRPMYTVALMVRGAKRNYQGLQLAAPIFQEIAASLISYHALAPQTLHPVPAPAPIMD
;
A
#
# COMPACT_ATOMS: atom_id res chain seq x y z
N MET A 1 -16.36 -0.18 17.29
CA MET A 1 -15.41 0.49 16.38
C MET A 1 -15.90 1.92 16.18
N ARG A 2 -15.04 2.96 16.20
CA ARG A 2 -15.47 4.35 15.94
C ARG A 2 -15.40 4.64 14.44
N ALA A 3 -16.25 5.53 13.93
CA ALA A 3 -16.26 5.92 12.51
C ALA A 3 -14.90 6.47 12.04
N THR A 4 -14.16 7.15 12.93
CA THR A 4 -12.82 7.70 12.65
C THR A 4 -11.82 6.65 12.21
N ASN A 5 -11.94 5.43 12.75
CA ASN A 5 -10.99 4.36 12.49
C ASN A 5 -11.03 3.90 11.03
N ALA A 6 -12.20 3.98 10.38
CA ALA A 6 -12.40 3.53 9.01
C ALA A 6 -11.57 4.32 7.99
N PHE A 7 -11.28 5.59 8.28
CA PHE A 7 -10.43 6.46 7.46
C PHE A 7 -9.05 6.72 8.10
N GLY A 8 -8.65 5.88 9.05
CA GLY A 8 -7.29 5.88 9.62
C GLY A 8 -7.02 6.93 10.71
N GLN A 9 -8.07 7.48 11.35
CA GLN A 9 -7.95 8.41 12.47
C GLN A 9 -8.40 7.76 13.78
N GLY A 10 -7.71 8.06 14.88
CA GLY A 10 -8.02 7.52 16.22
C GLY A 10 -7.42 6.14 16.51
N LEU A 11 -6.52 5.67 15.66
CA LEU A 11 -5.68 4.49 15.88
C LEU A 11 -4.25 4.78 15.41
N THR A 12 -3.28 4.07 15.96
CA THR A 12 -1.88 4.18 15.58
C THR A 12 -1.35 2.82 15.15
N VAL A 13 -0.55 2.82 14.07
CA VAL A 13 0.16 1.64 13.59
C VAL A 13 1.62 2.01 13.29
N THR A 14 2.51 1.05 13.46
CA THR A 14 3.89 1.16 12.97
C THR A 14 3.95 0.93 11.46
N THR A 15 4.98 1.46 10.79
CA THR A 15 5.18 1.22 9.35
C THR A 15 5.31 -0.27 9.02
N VAL A 16 5.93 -1.06 9.90
CA VAL A 16 6.04 -2.53 9.74
C VAL A 16 4.69 -3.22 9.84
N GLN A 17 3.81 -2.78 10.75
CA GLN A 17 2.44 -3.32 10.83
C GLN A 17 1.62 -2.95 9.58
N MET A 18 1.78 -1.73 9.07
CA MET A 18 1.15 -1.30 7.81
C MET A 18 1.65 -2.14 6.62
N ALA A 19 2.97 -2.38 6.53
CA ALA A 19 3.55 -3.26 5.53
C ALA A 19 2.98 -4.68 5.64
N ALA A 20 2.92 -5.25 6.85
CA ALA A 20 2.39 -6.59 7.07
C ALA A 20 0.90 -6.68 6.68
N ALA A 21 0.12 -5.64 6.92
CA ALA A 21 -1.29 -5.58 6.54
C ALA A 21 -1.47 -5.55 5.01
N PHE A 22 -0.70 -4.73 4.29
CA PHE A 22 -0.71 -4.72 2.82
C PHE A 22 -0.16 -6.03 2.25
N ASN A 23 0.82 -6.64 2.93
CA ASN A 23 1.36 -7.93 2.53
C ASN A 23 0.31 -9.04 2.57
N VAL A 24 -0.73 -8.97 3.41
CA VAL A 24 -1.85 -9.93 3.37
C VAL A 24 -2.54 -9.91 2.00
N LEU A 25 -2.69 -8.72 1.40
CA LEU A 25 -3.29 -8.56 0.09
C LEU A 25 -2.33 -9.05 -1.00
N ALA A 26 -1.04 -8.72 -0.87
CA ALA A 26 0.00 -9.14 -1.80
C ALA A 26 0.21 -10.67 -1.80
N ASN A 27 0.23 -11.28 -0.60
CA ASN A 27 0.53 -12.68 -0.34
C ASN A 27 -0.75 -13.51 -0.23
N ASP A 28 -1.63 -13.38 -1.22
CA ASP A 28 -2.82 -14.22 -1.42
C ASP A 28 -3.59 -14.56 -0.14
N ARG A 29 -4.04 -13.52 0.59
CA ARG A 29 -4.86 -13.56 1.82
C ARG A 29 -4.17 -14.03 3.10
N GLN A 30 -2.88 -14.34 3.07
CA GLN A 30 -2.16 -14.87 4.22
C GLN A 30 -1.29 -13.81 4.90
N TYR A 31 -1.56 -13.59 6.19
CA TYR A 31 -0.63 -12.91 7.06
C TYR A 31 0.57 -13.81 7.33
N VAL A 32 1.76 -13.23 7.20
CA VAL A 32 3.04 -13.83 7.56
C VAL A 32 3.72 -12.88 8.52
N THR A 33 4.21 -13.39 9.65
CA THR A 33 4.94 -12.58 10.62
C THR A 33 6.18 -11.96 9.97
N PRO A 34 6.35 -10.61 9.99
CA PRO A 34 7.57 -9.98 9.48
C PRO A 34 8.80 -10.41 10.28
N THR A 35 9.89 -10.76 9.59
CA THR A 35 11.16 -11.18 10.20
C THR A 35 12.33 -10.45 9.57
N LEU A 36 13.33 -10.11 10.37
CA LEU A 36 14.57 -9.48 9.88
C LEU A 36 15.69 -10.50 9.61
N ILE A 37 15.72 -11.58 10.40
CA ILE A 37 16.76 -12.60 10.34
C ILE A 37 16.26 -13.76 9.47
N ASN A 38 17.04 -14.11 8.44
CA ASN A 38 16.72 -15.24 7.57
C ASN A 38 16.63 -16.56 8.38
N GLY A 39 15.66 -17.42 8.04
CA GLY A 39 15.43 -18.68 8.75
C GLY A 39 14.66 -18.56 10.06
N THR A 40 14.27 -17.35 10.49
CA THR A 40 13.39 -17.18 11.65
C THR A 40 12.04 -17.86 11.39
N PRO A 41 11.54 -18.72 12.31
CA PRO A 41 10.22 -19.32 12.17
C PRO A 41 9.13 -18.26 12.02
N VAL A 42 8.30 -18.38 10.98
CA VAL A 42 7.18 -17.45 10.72
C VAL A 42 5.86 -18.10 11.05
N GLN A 43 4.97 -17.35 11.68
CA GLN A 43 3.57 -17.77 11.79
C GLN A 43 2.82 -17.35 10.53
N ARG A 44 1.97 -18.24 10.04
CA ARG A 44 1.07 -17.98 8.92
C ARG A 44 -0.36 -18.06 9.39
N ARG A 45 -1.16 -17.07 9.02
CA ARG A 45 -2.58 -17.04 9.35
C ARG A 45 -3.36 -16.56 8.15
N GLN A 46 -4.40 -17.30 7.78
CA GLN A 46 -5.34 -16.82 6.78
C GLN A 46 -6.22 -15.72 7.39
N VAL A 47 -6.26 -14.56 6.74
CA VAL A 47 -6.99 -13.39 7.24
C VAL A 47 -8.18 -13.04 6.36
N LEU A 48 -8.10 -13.31 5.06
CA LEU A 48 -9.16 -12.99 4.10
C LEU A 48 -9.61 -14.24 3.33
N ARG A 49 -10.75 -14.13 2.66
CA ARG A 49 -11.13 -15.06 1.58
C ARG A 49 -10.36 -14.69 0.30
N PRO A 50 -10.10 -15.63 -0.63
CA PRO A 50 -9.37 -15.34 -1.86
C PRO A 50 -9.97 -14.18 -2.65
N GLU A 51 -11.30 -14.19 -2.79
CA GLU A 51 -12.05 -13.26 -3.64
C GLU A 51 -11.92 -11.83 -3.09
N VAL A 52 -11.87 -11.69 -1.77
CA VAL A 52 -11.65 -10.40 -1.09
C VAL A 52 -10.26 -9.87 -1.37
N ALA A 53 -9.22 -10.72 -1.29
CA ALA A 53 -7.85 -10.30 -1.60
C ALA A 53 -7.72 -9.88 -3.08
N ILE A 54 -8.22 -10.68 -4.01
CA ILE A 54 -8.20 -10.39 -5.46
C ILE A 54 -8.92 -9.08 -5.77
N THR A 55 -10.15 -8.93 -5.27
CA THR A 55 -10.96 -7.72 -5.49
C THR A 55 -10.28 -6.48 -4.92
N THR A 56 -9.73 -6.58 -3.71
CA THR A 56 -9.03 -5.44 -3.09
C THR A 56 -7.75 -5.09 -3.84
N ARG A 57 -7.01 -6.07 -4.37
CA ARG A 57 -5.82 -5.79 -5.20
C ARG A 57 -6.20 -5.04 -6.48
N ALA A 58 -7.27 -5.46 -7.16
CA ALA A 58 -7.76 -4.76 -8.34
C ALA A 58 -8.18 -3.32 -8.03
N MET A 59 -8.89 -3.10 -6.92
CA MET A 59 -9.25 -1.74 -6.47
C MET A 59 -8.01 -0.89 -6.15
N LEU A 60 -6.99 -1.46 -5.49
CA LEU A 60 -5.74 -0.76 -5.18
C LEU A 60 -4.89 -0.49 -6.43
N HIS A 61 -5.00 -1.33 -7.46
CA HIS A 61 -4.41 -1.06 -8.75
C HIS A 61 -5.10 0.12 -9.44
N ALA A 62 -6.43 0.13 -9.49
CA ALA A 62 -7.21 1.23 -10.07
C ALA A 62 -6.92 2.58 -9.40
N VAL A 63 -6.64 2.61 -8.09
CA VAL A 63 -6.18 3.84 -7.40
C VAL A 63 -4.96 4.45 -8.10
N ILE A 64 -3.99 3.63 -8.48
CA ILE A 64 -2.79 4.09 -9.17
C ILE A 64 -3.11 4.36 -10.63
N ASP A 65 -3.64 3.37 -11.35
CA ASP A 65 -3.79 3.44 -12.81
C ASP A 65 -4.69 4.60 -13.26
N GLU A 66 -5.87 4.71 -12.64
CA GLU A 66 -6.88 5.70 -13.02
C GLU A 66 -6.75 7.01 -12.22
N GLY A 67 -6.21 6.94 -11.00
CA GLY A 67 -6.24 8.06 -10.06
C GLY A 67 -4.94 8.86 -9.96
N ILE A 68 -3.79 8.16 -9.85
CA ILE A 68 -2.52 8.79 -9.45
C ILE A 68 -1.32 8.31 -10.27
N SER A 69 -1.55 7.85 -11.50
CA SER A 69 -0.55 7.19 -12.35
C SER A 69 0.67 8.08 -12.60
N ALA A 70 0.46 9.38 -12.82
CA ALA A 70 1.52 10.36 -12.98
C ALA A 70 2.42 10.54 -11.74
N LYS A 71 1.98 10.10 -10.55
CA LYS A 71 2.71 10.27 -9.28
C LYS A 71 3.19 8.95 -8.67
N ALA A 72 2.54 7.82 -8.96
CA ALA A 72 2.85 6.53 -8.37
C ALA A 72 3.01 5.39 -9.38
N GLY A 73 2.68 5.60 -10.66
CA GLY A 73 2.75 4.57 -11.69
C GLY A 73 4.15 4.41 -12.28
N VAL A 74 4.50 3.21 -12.73
CA VAL A 74 5.73 2.94 -13.48
C VAL A 74 5.35 2.37 -14.85
N PRO A 75 5.75 3.00 -15.97
CA PRO A 75 5.36 2.53 -17.30
C PRO A 75 5.72 1.06 -17.54
N GLY A 76 4.76 0.28 -18.03
CA GLY A 76 4.92 -1.16 -18.29
C GLY A 76 4.71 -2.08 -17.09
N TYR A 77 4.29 -1.55 -15.92
CA TYR A 77 4.03 -2.34 -14.72
C TYR A 77 2.72 -1.94 -14.06
N HIS A 78 1.92 -2.93 -13.66
CA HIS A 78 0.79 -2.71 -12.79
C HIS A 78 1.27 -2.62 -11.35
N LEU A 79 0.99 -1.50 -10.70
CA LEU A 79 1.27 -1.29 -9.28
C LEU A 79 -0.06 -1.14 -8.55
N GLY A 80 -0.11 -1.56 -7.28
CA GLY A 80 -1.27 -1.37 -6.42
C GLY A 80 -0.87 -0.67 -5.14
N GLY A 81 -1.69 0.27 -4.66
CA GLY A 81 -1.38 0.95 -3.42
C GLY A 81 -2.35 2.04 -3.02
N LYS A 82 -2.09 2.62 -1.85
CA LYS A 82 -2.90 3.72 -1.29
C LYS A 82 -2.02 4.74 -0.60
N THR A 83 -2.42 5.99 -0.75
CA THR A 83 -1.87 7.14 -0.03
C THR A 83 -2.58 7.33 1.30
N GLY A 84 -1.87 7.85 2.29
CA GLY A 84 -2.43 8.30 3.56
C GLY A 84 -1.92 9.68 3.95
N THR A 85 -2.77 10.46 4.61
CA THR A 85 -2.41 11.77 5.17
C THR A 85 -3.05 11.87 6.56
N ALA A 86 -2.24 11.70 7.60
CA ALA A 86 -2.71 11.73 8.99
C ALA A 86 -2.33 13.05 9.67
N GLN A 87 -3.29 13.66 10.35
CA GLN A 87 -3.01 14.77 11.27
C GLN A 87 -2.29 14.23 12.51
N VAL A 88 -1.19 14.87 12.91
CA VAL A 88 -0.46 14.45 14.12
C VAL A 88 -1.23 14.90 15.36
N ALA A 89 -1.45 13.99 16.30
CA ALA A 89 -2.01 14.32 17.60
C ALA A 89 -0.94 15.00 18.49
N ILE A 90 -1.20 16.23 18.92
CA ILE A 90 -0.33 17.02 19.80
C ILE A 90 -1.20 17.51 20.96
N GLY A 91 -0.80 17.19 22.21
CA GLY A 91 -1.57 17.58 23.40
C GLY A 91 -3.01 17.06 23.40
N GLY A 92 -3.25 15.86 22.85
CA GLY A 92 -4.59 15.25 22.77
C GLY A 92 -5.51 15.80 21.68
N ARG A 93 -5.02 16.68 20.80
CA ARG A 93 -5.79 17.25 19.68
C ARG A 93 -5.07 17.02 18.35
N TYR A 94 -5.82 16.85 17.26
CA TYR A 94 -5.23 16.79 15.92
C TYR A 94 -4.69 18.14 15.50
N SER A 95 -3.44 18.17 15.03
CA SER A 95 -2.82 19.36 14.46
C SER A 95 -3.42 19.70 13.11
N ASP A 96 -3.53 21.00 12.84
CA ASP A 96 -3.86 21.62 11.55
C ASP A 96 -2.60 21.91 10.70
N ARG A 97 -1.40 21.70 11.25
CA ARG A 97 -0.11 22.14 10.67
C ARG A 97 0.92 21.04 10.51
N VAL A 98 0.80 19.96 11.27
CA VAL A 98 1.78 18.87 11.29
C VAL A 98 1.09 17.58 10.87
N PHE A 99 1.59 17.01 9.78
CA PHE A 99 1.01 15.84 9.16
C PHE A 99 2.04 14.72 9.02
N THR A 100 1.52 13.51 8.89
CA THR A 100 2.27 12.33 8.48
C THR A 100 1.76 11.90 7.11
N SER A 101 2.66 11.83 6.15
CA SER A 101 2.39 11.39 4.79
C SER A 101 2.78 9.92 4.67
N THR A 102 1.90 9.06 4.15
CA THR A 102 2.19 7.63 3.99
C THR A 102 1.83 7.14 2.60
N PHE A 103 2.51 6.08 2.19
CA PHE A 103 2.11 5.24 1.08
C PHE A 103 2.31 3.79 1.47
N ALA A 104 1.37 2.92 1.12
CA ALA A 104 1.54 1.49 1.21
C ALA A 104 1.02 0.84 -0.07
N GLY A 105 1.76 -0.11 -0.60
CA GLY A 105 1.46 -0.73 -1.88
C GLY A 105 2.30 -1.97 -2.12
N PHE A 106 2.09 -2.58 -3.27
CA PHE A 106 2.78 -3.77 -3.71
C PHE A 106 2.99 -3.76 -5.22
N LEU A 107 3.97 -4.53 -5.65
CA LEU A 107 4.35 -4.64 -7.05
C LEU A 107 4.90 -6.03 -7.40
N PRO A 108 4.63 -6.50 -8.63
CA PRO A 108 3.54 -6.03 -9.49
C PRO A 108 2.13 -6.33 -8.91
N ALA A 109 1.05 -5.73 -9.41
CA ALA A 109 -0.28 -5.79 -8.77
C ALA A 109 -1.03 -7.12 -9.00
N ASP A 110 -0.85 -7.71 -10.17
CA ASP A 110 -1.38 -9.01 -10.61
C ASP A 110 -0.69 -10.19 -9.93
N ARG A 111 0.65 -10.15 -9.83
CA ARG A 111 1.48 -11.16 -9.16
C ARG A 111 2.53 -10.49 -8.24
N PRO A 112 2.11 -10.04 -7.04
CA PRO A 112 2.97 -9.29 -6.13
C PRO A 112 4.22 -10.05 -5.71
N MET A 113 5.37 -9.38 -5.86
CA MET A 113 6.68 -9.86 -5.41
C MET A 113 7.22 -9.03 -4.24
N TYR A 114 6.83 -7.75 -4.16
CA TYR A 114 7.28 -6.83 -3.13
C TYR A 114 6.09 -6.09 -2.52
N THR A 115 6.14 -5.88 -1.21
CA THR A 115 5.27 -4.94 -0.50
C THR A 115 6.14 -3.79 0.02
N VAL A 116 5.74 -2.55 -0.27
CA VAL A 116 6.43 -1.34 0.16
C VAL A 116 5.47 -0.52 1.02
N ALA A 117 5.94 -0.13 2.21
CA ALA A 117 5.25 0.81 3.07
C ALA A 117 6.24 1.88 3.51
N LEU A 118 5.85 3.15 3.39
CA LEU A 118 6.69 4.29 3.75
C LEU A 118 5.90 5.33 4.54
N MET A 119 6.62 6.09 5.34
CA MET A 119 6.09 7.13 6.21
C MET A 119 7.05 8.32 6.24
N VAL A 120 6.56 9.50 5.89
CA VAL A 120 7.24 10.78 6.08
C VAL A 120 6.53 11.52 7.20
N ARG A 121 7.20 11.62 8.36
CA ARG A 121 6.64 12.21 9.57
C ARG A 121 7.01 13.69 9.69
N GLY A 122 6.08 14.51 10.18
CA GLY A 122 6.36 15.90 10.52
C GLY A 122 6.34 16.85 9.32
N ALA A 123 5.70 16.46 8.22
CA ALA A 123 5.57 17.30 7.04
C ALA A 123 4.68 18.51 7.36
N LYS A 124 5.18 19.71 7.04
CA LYS A 124 4.48 21.00 7.23
C LYS A 124 4.02 21.65 5.93
N ARG A 125 4.58 21.22 4.79
CA ARG A 125 4.26 21.68 3.43
C ARG A 125 4.26 20.46 2.50
N ASN A 126 3.49 20.53 1.41
CA ASN A 126 3.32 19.45 0.43
C ASN A 126 3.05 18.09 1.08
N TYR A 127 2.35 18.07 2.23
CA TYR A 127 2.31 16.91 3.13
C TYR A 127 1.36 15.81 2.66
N GLN A 128 0.51 16.09 1.68
CA GLN A 128 -0.48 15.14 1.20
C GLN A 128 0.22 13.89 0.65
N GLY A 129 -0.32 12.71 0.95
CA GLY A 129 0.21 11.44 0.45
C GLY A 129 0.43 11.43 -1.07
N LEU A 130 -0.45 12.09 -1.82
CA LEU A 130 -0.31 12.25 -3.28
C LEU A 130 0.89 13.12 -3.71
N GLN A 131 1.22 14.15 -2.93
CA GLN A 131 2.26 15.12 -3.29
C GLN A 131 3.65 14.68 -2.82
N LEU A 132 3.73 13.94 -1.71
CA LEU A 132 4.98 13.58 -1.06
C LEU A 132 5.24 12.07 -1.07
N ALA A 133 4.31 11.27 -0.56
CA ALA A 133 4.55 9.83 -0.39
C ALA A 133 4.47 9.05 -1.71
N ALA A 134 3.59 9.44 -2.64
CA ALA A 134 3.41 8.77 -3.92
C ALA A 134 4.65 8.83 -4.83
N PRO A 135 5.30 10.01 -5.06
CA PRO A 135 6.54 10.06 -5.83
C PRO A 135 7.68 9.22 -5.22
N ILE A 136 7.80 9.21 -3.89
CA ILE A 136 8.81 8.37 -3.21
C ILE A 136 8.51 6.87 -3.46
N PHE A 137 7.24 6.47 -3.41
CA PHE A 137 6.86 5.10 -3.75
C PHE A 137 7.20 4.75 -5.20
N GLN A 138 6.94 5.66 -6.14
CA GLN A 138 7.28 5.48 -7.56
C GLN A 138 8.78 5.23 -7.75
N GLU A 139 9.64 6.03 -7.11
CA GLU A 139 11.10 5.88 -7.18
C GLU A 139 11.56 4.54 -6.60
N ILE A 140 11.02 4.13 -5.44
CA ILE A 140 11.33 2.82 -4.83
C ILE A 140 10.86 1.68 -5.74
N ALA A 141 9.64 1.76 -6.27
CA ALA A 141 9.07 0.75 -7.16
C ALA A 141 9.92 0.60 -8.43
N ALA A 142 10.26 1.71 -9.10
CA ALA A 142 11.12 1.70 -10.28
C ALA A 142 12.52 1.12 -9.98
N SER A 143 13.08 1.44 -8.81
CA SER A 143 14.37 0.89 -8.37
C SER A 143 14.30 -0.61 -8.15
N LEU A 144 13.26 -1.12 -7.48
CA LEU A 144 13.06 -2.56 -7.27
C LEU A 144 12.86 -3.30 -8.59
N ILE A 145 12.07 -2.74 -9.50
CA ILE A 145 11.86 -3.27 -10.86
C ILE A 145 13.19 -3.41 -11.60
N SER A 146 13.98 -2.33 -11.62
CA SER A 146 15.27 -2.29 -12.32
C SER A 146 16.28 -3.24 -11.69
N TYR A 147 16.41 -3.21 -10.36
CA TYR A 147 17.39 -4.00 -9.62
C TYR A 147 17.13 -5.51 -9.74
N HIS A 148 15.86 -5.91 -9.76
CA HIS A 148 15.47 -7.33 -9.85
C HIS A 148 15.12 -7.78 -11.28
N ALA A 149 15.35 -6.92 -12.28
CA ALA A 149 15.06 -7.19 -13.69
C ALA A 149 13.65 -7.80 -13.89
N LEU A 150 12.64 -7.22 -13.22
CA LEU A 150 11.28 -7.70 -13.35
C LEU A 150 10.84 -7.52 -14.80
N ALA A 151 10.26 -8.56 -15.39
CA ALA A 151 9.76 -8.46 -16.76
C ALA A 151 8.59 -7.45 -16.81
N PRO A 152 8.56 -6.54 -17.81
CA PRO A 152 7.38 -5.73 -18.08
C PRO A 152 6.19 -6.63 -18.32
N GLN A 153 5.01 -6.15 -17.94
CA GLN A 153 3.78 -6.89 -18.15
C GLN A 153 3.25 -6.57 -19.53
N THR A 154 2.75 -7.58 -20.23
CA THR A 154 1.89 -7.32 -21.38
C THR A 154 0.72 -6.46 -20.88
N LEU A 155 0.31 -5.46 -21.69
CA LEU A 155 -0.83 -4.58 -21.42
C LEU A 155 -2.13 -5.41 -21.37
N HIS A 156 -2.30 -6.23 -20.35
CA HIS A 156 -3.53 -6.94 -20.03
C HIS A 156 -4.08 -6.30 -18.77
N PRO A 157 -5.31 -5.77 -18.82
CA PRO A 157 -5.95 -5.23 -17.63
C PRO A 157 -5.88 -6.25 -16.49
N VAL A 158 -5.58 -5.81 -15.27
CA VAL A 158 -5.84 -6.64 -14.09
C VAL A 158 -7.31 -7.06 -14.17
N PRO A 159 -7.65 -8.37 -14.12
CA PRO A 159 -9.02 -8.82 -14.28
C PRO A 159 -9.95 -8.04 -13.35
N ALA A 160 -10.98 -7.42 -13.93
CA ALA A 160 -11.99 -6.73 -13.14
C ALA A 160 -12.57 -7.70 -12.10
N PRO A 161 -12.92 -7.22 -10.89
CA PRO A 161 -13.63 -8.04 -9.93
C PRO A 161 -14.88 -8.64 -10.59
N ALA A 162 -15.15 -9.92 -10.35
CA ALA A 162 -16.43 -10.50 -10.76
C ALA A 162 -17.58 -9.66 -10.16
N PRO A 163 -18.69 -9.45 -10.90
CA PRO A 163 -19.83 -8.72 -10.36
C PRO A 163 -20.28 -9.39 -9.07
N ILE A 164 -20.55 -8.58 -8.04
CA ILE A 164 -21.15 -9.05 -6.81
C ILE A 164 -22.55 -9.56 -7.21
N MET A 165 -22.76 -10.87 -7.15
CA MET A 165 -24.09 -11.44 -7.27
C MET A 165 -24.86 -11.11 -5.99
N ASP A 166 -25.99 -10.41 -6.14
CA ASP A 166 -26.94 -10.08 -5.08
C ASP A 166 -27.52 -11.33 -4.40
#